data_AF-A0A915JXB5-F1
#
_entry.id   AF-A0A915JXB5-F1
#
_cell.length_a   1.000
_cell.length_b   1.000
_cell.length_c   1.000
_cell.angle_alpha   90.00
_cell.angle_beta   90.00
_cell.angle_gamma   90.00
#
_symmetry.space_group_name_H-M   'P 1'
#
loop_
_entity.id
_entity.type
_entity.pdbx_description
1 polymer ?
#
loop_
_entity_poly.entity_id
_entity_poly.type
_entity_poly.pdbx_seq_one_letter_code
_entity_poly.pdbx_strand_id
1 'polypeptide(L)'
;MAVDVQRFIDVSPWLQLIWSMPLQMILSLLFLYRILGWSAFVGFALTLILVPFNFALTRKQKTYQIEQMKSKDDRIKLMSEILNGIKVIKLYAWEPPFELKIAEIRSKELKVLRQASVLTAWNAFTLYCSPFLVKFINFLELLFP
;
A
#
# COMPACT_ATOMS: atom_id res chain seq x y z
N MET A 1 1.54 6.01 27.12
CA MET A 1 2.47 7.16 27.18
C MET A 1 3.55 7.10 26.11
N ALA A 2 4.46 6.11 26.06
CA ALA A 2 5.48 6.04 24.99
C ALA A 2 4.88 5.86 23.57
N VAL A 3 3.84 5.02 23.43
CA VAL A 3 3.14 4.81 22.15
C VAL A 3 2.43 6.08 21.66
N ASP A 4 1.90 6.89 22.58
CA ASP A 4 1.19 8.14 22.25
C ASP A 4 2.16 9.24 21.79
N VAL A 5 3.33 9.33 22.44
CA VAL A 5 4.41 10.22 22.02
C VAL A 5 4.93 9.84 20.64
N GLN A 6 5.12 8.53 20.37
CA GLN A 6 5.55 8.06 19.06
C GLN A 6 4.56 8.45 17.95
N ARG A 7 3.25 8.30 18.20
CA ARG A 7 2.22 8.71 17.24
C ARG A 7 2.28 10.21 16.93
N PHE A 8 2.55 11.06 17.90
CA PHE A 8 2.70 12.50 17.68
C PHE A 8 3.92 12.83 16.81
N ILE A 9 5.05 12.17 17.06
CA ILE A 9 6.27 12.31 16.26
C ILE A 9 6.00 11.87 14.81
N ASP A 10 5.30 10.75 14.63
CA ASP A 10 5.00 10.20 13.30
C ASP A 10 4.03 11.09 12.50
N VAL A 11 3.13 11.83 13.15
CA VAL A 11 2.16 12.73 12.50
C VAL A 11 2.78 14.07 12.08
N SER A 12 3.79 14.55 12.81
CA SER A 12 4.40 15.87 12.60
C SER A 12 4.83 16.15 11.14
N PRO A 13 5.51 15.23 10.42
CA PRO A 13 5.86 15.44 9.01
C PRO A 13 4.66 15.57 8.08
N TRP A 14 3.55 14.89 8.38
CA TRP A 14 2.34 14.92 7.56
C TRP A 14 1.62 16.28 7.65
N LEU A 15 1.67 16.94 8.81
CA LEU A 15 1.12 18.29 8.97
C LEU A 15 1.82 19.30 8.06
N GLN A 16 3.14 19.17 7.91
CA GLN A 16 3.92 20.00 6.99
C GLN A 16 3.50 19.78 5.52
N LEU A 17 3.15 18.54 5.16
CA LEU A 17 2.70 18.21 3.81
C LEU A 17 1.37 18.88 3.45
N ILE A 18 0.47 19.09 4.41
CA ILE A 18 -0.88 19.62 4.15
C ILE A 18 -0.82 21.00 3.47
N TRP A 19 0.09 21.88 3.89
CA TRP A 19 0.25 23.21 3.29
C TRP A 19 1.30 23.23 2.17
N SER A 20 2.30 22.35 2.22
CA SER A 20 3.35 22.28 1.19
C SER A 20 2.83 21.71 -0.14
N MET A 21 1.95 20.69 -0.10
CA MET A 21 1.41 20.02 -1.29
C MET A 21 0.60 20.96 -2.21
N PRO A 22 -0.37 21.77 -1.71
CA PRO A 22 -1.10 22.73 -2.55
C PRO A 22 -0.18 23.77 -3.20
N LEU A 23 0.76 24.30 -2.43
CA LEU A 23 1.75 25.27 -2.92
C LEU A 23 2.58 24.66 -4.06
N GLN A 24 3.08 23.44 -3.88
CA GLN A 24 3.83 22.71 -4.89
C GLN A 24 2.98 22.43 -6.15
N MET A 25 1.70 22.10 -5.99
CA MET A 25 0.80 21.87 -7.12
C MET A 25 0.56 23.15 -7.94
N ILE A 26 0.35 24.30 -7.28
CA ILE A 26 0.16 25.59 -7.96
C ILE A 26 1.44 26.01 -8.70
N LEU A 27 2.59 25.95 -8.03
CA LEU A 27 3.89 26.32 -8.62
C LEU A 27 4.24 25.42 -9.81
N SER A 28 4.03 24.11 -9.69
CA SER A 28 4.29 23.17 -10.79
C SER A 28 3.39 23.43 -12.00
N LEU A 29 2.10 23.72 -11.79
CA LEU A 29 1.18 24.06 -12.87
C LEU A 29 1.59 25.37 -13.58
N LEU A 30 2.00 26.40 -12.83
CA LEU A 30 2.48 27.67 -13.40
C LEU A 30 3.73 27.49 -14.27
N PHE A 31 4.70 26.69 -13.81
CA PHE A 31 5.89 26.39 -14.61
C PHE A 31 5.58 25.53 -15.82
N LEU A 32 4.71 24.53 -15.69
CA LEU A 32 4.29 23.69 -16.81
C LEU A 32 3.59 24.53 -17.90
N TYR A 33 2.71 25.45 -17.49
CA TYR A 33 2.01 26.37 -18.39
C TYR A 33 2.98 27.33 -19.11
N ARG A 34 4.02 27.83 -18.44
CA ARG A 34 5.03 28.69 -19.09
C ARG A 34 5.84 27.97 -20.16
N ILE A 35 6.04 26.66 -20.02
CA ILE A 35 6.86 25.87 -20.96
C ILE A 35 6.01 25.30 -22.12
N LEU A 36 4.82 24.77 -21.83
CA LEU A 36 3.98 24.05 -22.80
C LEU A 36 2.71 24.82 -23.24
N GLY A 37 2.41 25.97 -22.65
CA GLY A 37 1.17 26.72 -22.93
C GLY A 37 -0.08 25.91 -22.57
N TRP A 38 -1.06 25.88 -23.48
CA TRP A 38 -2.37 25.24 -23.24
C TRP A 38 -2.30 23.71 -23.13
N SER A 39 -1.28 23.07 -23.73
CA SER A 39 -1.07 21.63 -23.66
C SER A 39 -0.87 21.12 -22.22
N ALA A 40 -0.39 21.98 -21.32
CA ALA A 40 -0.21 21.67 -19.89
C ALA A 40 -1.50 21.19 -19.18
N PHE A 41 -2.66 21.66 -19.63
CA PHE A 41 -3.95 21.28 -19.01
C PHE A 41 -4.33 19.82 -19.28
N VAL A 42 -3.90 19.25 -20.41
CA VAL A 42 -4.18 17.84 -20.75
C VAL A 42 -3.44 16.91 -19.80
N GLY A 43 -2.14 17.14 -19.57
CA GLY A 43 -1.35 16.39 -18.59
C GLY A 43 -1.85 16.55 -17.15
N PHE A 44 -2.35 17.74 -16.80
CA PHE A 44 -2.97 17.98 -15.50
C PHE A 44 -4.29 17.20 -15.33
N ALA A 45 -5.15 17.18 -16.35
CA ALA A 45 -6.38 16.40 -16.36
C ALA A 45 -6.10 14.89 -16.21
N LEU A 46 -5.07 14.37 -16.90
CA LEU A 46 -4.66 12.97 -16.73
C LEU A 46 -4.22 12.68 -15.29
N THR A 47 -3.43 13.58 -14.69
CA THR A 47 -2.97 13.43 -13.31
C THR A 47 -4.17 13.39 -12.34
N LEU A 48 -5.17 14.25 -12.56
CA LEU A 48 -6.43 14.27 -11.82
C LEU A 48 -7.21 12.95 -11.92
N ILE A 49 -7.18 12.27 -13.07
CA ILE A 49 -7.80 10.94 -13.26
C ILE A 49 -6.98 9.82 -12.60
N LEU A 50 -5.65 9.94 -12.56
CA LEU A 50 -4.79 8.94 -11.92
C LEU A 50 -4.91 8.94 -10.38
N VAL A 51 -5.26 10.07 -9.77
CA VAL A 51 -5.48 10.18 -8.30
C VAL A 51 -6.58 9.23 -7.79
N PRO A 52 -7.83 9.25 -8.29
CA PRO A 52 -8.88 8.34 -7.82
C PRO A 52 -8.57 6.88 -8.12
N PHE A 53 -7.85 6.59 -9.20
CA PHE A 53 -7.38 5.23 -9.52
C PHE A 53 -6.43 4.71 -8.43
N ASN A 54 -5.41 5.49 -8.06
CA ASN A 54 -4.49 5.15 -6.97
C ASN A 54 -5.21 5.07 -5.62
N PHE A 55 -6.19 5.93 -5.37
CA PHE A 55 -7.00 5.89 -4.15
C PHE A 55 -7.80 4.60 -4.04
N ALA A 56 -8.48 4.16 -5.11
CA ALA A 56 -9.22 2.91 -5.15
C ALA A 56 -8.32 1.69 -4.88
N LEU A 57 -7.12 1.68 -5.48
CA LEU A 57 -6.13 0.62 -5.26
C LEU A 57 -5.64 0.59 -3.80
N THR A 58 -5.33 1.76 -3.24
CA THR A 58 -4.90 1.90 -1.83
C THR A 58 -5.99 1.46 -0.86
N ARG A 59 -7.26 1.76 -1.17
CA ARG A 59 -8.40 1.31 -0.36
C ARG A 59 -8.50 -0.22 -0.34
N LYS A 60 -8.35 -0.89 -1.49
CA LYS A 60 -8.29 -2.35 -1.56
C LYS A 60 -7.09 -2.89 -0.78
N GLN A 61 -5.92 -2.29 -0.93
CA GLN A 61 -4.71 -2.70 -0.21
C GLN A 61 -4.90 -2.65 1.31
N LYS A 62 -5.57 -1.61 1.84
CA LYS A 62 -5.93 -1.54 3.27
C LYS A 62 -6.82 -2.69 3.72
N THR A 63 -7.80 -3.10 2.92
CA THR A 63 -8.67 -4.24 3.24
C THR A 63 -7.85 -5.53 3.37
N TYR A 64 -6.97 -5.81 2.42
CA TYR A 64 -6.09 -6.99 2.48
C TYR A 64 -5.07 -6.90 3.62
N GLN A 65 -4.59 -5.70 3.95
CA GLN A 65 -3.70 -5.51 5.10
C GLN A 65 -4.39 -5.86 6.42
N ILE A 66 -5.67 -5.51 6.58
CA ILE A 66 -6.46 -5.89 7.76
C ILE A 66 -6.66 -7.41 7.84
N GLU A 67 -7.01 -8.04 6.71
CA GLU A 67 -7.16 -9.50 6.65
C GLU A 67 -5.84 -10.23 6.97
N GLN A 68 -4.72 -9.72 6.45
CA GLN A 68 -3.39 -10.21 6.75
C GLN A 68 -3.05 -10.08 8.24
N MET A 69 -3.36 -8.95 8.88
CA MET A 69 -3.13 -8.75 10.31
C MET A 69 -3.94 -9.75 11.13
N LYS A 70 -5.21 -9.98 10.78
CA LYS A 70 -6.05 -10.98 11.44
C LYS A 70 -5.46 -12.40 11.34
N SER A 71 -5.05 -12.81 10.13
CA SER A 71 -4.43 -14.13 9.93
C SER A 71 -3.11 -14.28 10.72
N LYS A 72 -2.35 -13.20 10.87
CA LYS A 72 -1.10 -13.18 11.64
C LYS A 72 -1.38 -13.30 13.14
N ASP A 73 -2.40 -12.61 13.66
CA ASP A 73 -2.80 -12.68 15.06
C ASP A 73 -3.29 -14.08 15.43
N ASP A 74 -4.11 -14.72 14.56
CA ASP A 74 -4.58 -16.10 14.77
C ASP A 74 -3.41 -17.09 14.86
N ARG A 75 -2.39 -16.94 14.02
CA ARG A 75 -1.17 -17.77 14.08
C ARG A 75 -0.40 -17.57 15.38
N ILE A 76 -0.19 -16.31 15.78
CA ILE A 76 0.55 -15.98 17.01
C ILE A 76 -0.19 -16.54 18.23
N LYS A 77 -1.51 -16.43 18.26
CA LYS A 77 -2.35 -16.99 19.32
C LYS A 77 -2.20 -18.51 19.42
N LEU A 78 -2.34 -19.22 18.30
CA LEU A 78 -2.20 -20.68 18.28
C LEU A 78 -0.80 -21.15 18.67
N MET A 79 0.24 -20.46 18.19
CA MET A 79 1.62 -20.76 18.61
C MET A 79 1.81 -20.57 20.11
N SER A 80 1.21 -19.53 20.69
CA SER A 80 1.22 -19.31 22.14
C SER A 80 0.51 -20.45 22.90
N GLU A 81 -0.65 -20.89 22.43
CA GLU A 81 -1.38 -22.02 23.03
C GLU A 81 -0.57 -23.33 23.00
N ILE A 82 0.09 -23.61 21.86
CA ILE A 82 0.95 -24.79 21.69
C ILE A 82 2.16 -24.75 22.63
N LEU A 83 2.82 -23.59 22.73
CA LEU A 83 3.99 -23.43 23.61
C LEU A 83 3.61 -23.59 25.09
N ASN A 84 2.46 -23.06 25.51
CA ASN A 84 1.95 -23.25 26.86
C ASN A 84 1.59 -24.73 27.15
N GLY A 85 1.10 -25.47 26.15
CA GLY A 85 0.69 -26.88 26.25
C GLY A 85 1.77 -27.92 25.89
N ILE A 86 3.02 -27.52 25.65
CA ILE A 86 4.03 -28.35 24.96
C ILE A 86 4.32 -29.69 25.66
N LYS A 87 4.28 -29.73 27.00
CA LYS A 87 4.52 -30.97 27.77
C LYS A 87 3.49 -32.05 27.47
N VAL A 88 2.21 -31.66 27.33
CA VAL A 88 1.11 -32.59 27.04
C VAL A 88 1.22 -33.11 25.62
N ILE A 89 1.53 -32.23 24.66
CA ILE A 89 1.70 -32.59 23.25
C ILE A 89 2.80 -33.66 23.09
N LYS A 90 3.92 -33.49 23.79
CA LYS A 90 5.02 -34.47 23.79
C LYS A 90 4.66 -35.78 24.49
N LEU A 91 3.93 -35.72 25.60
CA LEU A 91 3.50 -36.91 26.35
C LEU A 91 2.64 -37.86 25.48
N TYR A 92 1.80 -37.29 24.62
CA TYR A 92 0.91 -38.05 23.73
C TYR A 92 1.44 -38.22 22.30
N ALA A 93 2.67 -37.77 22.00
CA ALA A 93 3.25 -37.76 20.65
C ALA A 93 2.32 -37.09 19.61
N TRP A 94 1.60 -36.04 20.01
CA TRP A 94 0.68 -35.28 19.13
C TRP A 94 1.40 -34.27 18.23
N GLU A 95 2.73 -34.32 18.11
CA GLU A 95 3.50 -33.36 17.31
C GLU A 95 3.10 -33.37 15.81
N PRO A 96 2.98 -34.54 15.14
CA PRO A 96 2.62 -34.59 13.71
C PRO A 96 1.25 -33.97 13.36
N PRO A 97 0.15 -34.26 14.08
CA PRO A 97 -1.14 -33.65 13.76
C PRO A 97 -1.16 -32.14 14.04
N PHE A 98 -0.43 -31.66 15.05
CA PHE A 98 -0.28 -30.23 15.29
C PHE A 98 0.53 -29.55 14.18
N GLU A 99 1.57 -30.19 13.67
CA GLU A 99 2.35 -29.69 12.53
C GLU A 99 1.48 -29.53 11.28
N LEU A 100 0.68 -30.54 10.94
CA LEU A 100 -0.25 -30.48 9.81
C LEU A 100 -1.25 -29.33 9.94
N LYS A 101 -1.79 -29.12 11.16
CA LYS A 101 -2.72 -28.01 11.44
C LYS A 101 -2.06 -26.64 11.24
N ILE A 102 -0.80 -26.48 11.69
CA ILE A 102 -0.03 -25.25 11.47
C ILE A 102 0.25 -25.03 9.97
N ALA A 103 0.58 -26.09 9.24
CA ALA A 103 0.84 -26.03 7.81
C ALA A 103 -0.40 -25.57 7.02
N GLU A 104 -1.58 -26.07 7.38
CA GLU A 104 -2.86 -25.65 6.77
C GLU A 104 -3.11 -24.15 7.00
N ILE A 105 -2.91 -23.66 8.23
CA ILE A 105 -3.09 -22.23 8.56
C ILE A 105 -2.07 -21.37 7.82
N ARG A 106 -0.81 -21.80 7.75
CA ARG A 106 0.23 -21.13 6.98
C ARG A 106 -0.11 -21.05 5.49
N SER A 107 -0.72 -22.09 4.93
CA SER A 107 -1.16 -22.08 3.52
C SER A 107 -2.24 -21.02 3.26
N LYS A 108 -3.15 -20.78 4.21
CA LYS A 108 -4.17 -19.73 4.14
C LYS A 108 -3.53 -18.34 4.27
N GLU A 109 -2.62 -18.16 5.23
CA GLU A 109 -1.85 -16.91 5.42
C GLU A 109 -1.09 -16.53 4.13
N LEU A 110 -0.41 -17.50 3.50
CA LEU A 110 0.36 -17.28 2.27
C LEU A 110 -0.52 -16.84 1.09
N LYS A 111 -1.76 -17.33 0.99
CA LYS A 111 -2.70 -16.89 -0.06
C LYS A 111 -3.07 -15.42 0.10
N VAL A 112 -3.41 -14.99 1.32
CA VAL A 112 -3.71 -13.58 1.62
C VAL A 112 -2.48 -12.70 1.39
N LEU A 113 -1.30 -13.15 1.85
CA LEU A 113 -0.03 -12.45 1.64
C LEU A 113 0.27 -12.25 0.15
N ARG A 114 0.03 -13.28 -0.69
CA ARG A 114 0.23 -13.20 -2.13
C ARG A 114 -0.70 -12.19 -2.79
N GLN A 115 -1.97 -12.12 -2.36
CA GLN A 115 -2.91 -11.13 -2.89
C GLN A 115 -2.52 -9.71 -2.49
N ALA A 116 -2.09 -9.51 -1.23
CA ALA A 116 -1.58 -8.23 -0.75
C ALA A 116 -0.31 -7.78 -1.50
N SER A 117 0.63 -8.71 -1.77
CA SER A 117 1.86 -8.39 -2.50
C SER A 117 1.60 -8.04 -3.95
N VAL A 118 0.68 -8.74 -4.63
CA VAL A 118 0.24 -8.41 -6.00
C VAL A 118 -0.37 -7.01 -6.06
N LEU A 119 -1.21 -6.63 -5.10
CA LEU A 119 -1.76 -5.27 -5.04
C LEU A 119 -0.69 -4.20 -4.80
N THR A 120 0.30 -4.52 -3.98
CA THR A 120 1.44 -3.63 -3.72
C THR A 120 2.27 -3.45 -5.00
N ALA A 121 2.48 -4.51 -5.76
CA ALA A 121 3.17 -4.46 -7.04
C ALA A 121 2.40 -3.60 -8.07
N TRP A 122 1.07 -3.74 -8.14
CA TRP A 122 0.23 -2.87 -8.98
C TRP A 122 0.32 -1.40 -8.57
N ASN A 123 0.39 -1.12 -7.27
CA ASN A 123 0.51 0.25 -6.77
C ASN A 123 1.85 0.86 -7.19
N ALA A 124 2.95 0.13 -7.00
CA ALA A 124 4.27 0.54 -7.45
C ALA A 124 4.32 0.73 -8.98
N PHE A 125 3.75 -0.19 -9.76
CA PHE A 125 3.68 -0.07 -11.22
C PHE A 125 2.98 1.23 -11.63
N THR A 126 1.85 1.54 -11.02
CA THR A 126 1.08 2.76 -11.31
C THR A 126 1.89 4.01 -10.97
N LEU A 127 2.62 4.01 -9.85
CA LEU A 127 3.46 5.13 -9.43
C LEU A 127 4.57 5.43 -10.44
N TYR A 128 5.23 4.39 -10.97
CA TYR A 128 6.31 4.56 -11.95
C TYR A 128 5.80 4.83 -13.37
N CYS A 129 4.65 4.29 -13.73
CA CYS A 129 4.05 4.47 -15.06
C CYS A 129 3.39 5.85 -15.23
N SER A 130 2.84 6.41 -14.14
CA SER A 130 2.19 7.73 -14.13
C SER A 130 3.00 8.86 -14.80
N PRO A 131 4.25 9.17 -14.39
CA PRO A 131 5.02 10.25 -15.01
C PRO A 131 5.40 9.96 -16.46
N PHE A 132 5.52 8.69 -16.86
CA PHE A 132 5.77 8.31 -18.25
C PHE A 132 4.54 8.62 -19.13
N LEU A 133 3.35 8.22 -18.69
CA LEU A 133 2.10 8.49 -19.41
C LEU A 133 1.84 9.99 -19.56
N VAL A 134 2.01 10.78 -18.50
CA VAL A 134 1.83 12.24 -18.54
C VAL A 134 2.76 12.88 -19.57
N LYS A 135 4.06 12.51 -19.56
CA LYS A 135 5.03 13.05 -20.51
C LYS A 135 4.72 12.64 -21.95
N PHE A 136 4.32 11.39 -22.17
CA PHE A 136 3.99 10.87 -23.49
C PHE A 136 2.79 11.61 -24.10
N ILE A 137 1.71 11.81 -23.33
CA ILE A 137 0.50 12.51 -23.81
C ILE A 137 0.81 13.99 -24.10
N ASN A 138 1.54 14.67 -23.21
CA ASN A 138 1.92 16.07 -23.44
C ASN A 138 2.78 16.22 -24.71
N PHE A 139 3.66 15.27 -25.00
CA PHE A 139 4.46 15.28 -26.22
C PHE A 139 3.61 15.01 -27.47
N LEU A 140 2.65 14.08 -27.39
CA LEU A 140 1.74 13.78 -28.49
C LEU A 140 0.87 14.99 -28.85
N GLU A 141 0.30 15.65 -27.85
CA GLU A 141 -0.52 16.86 -28.04
C GLU A 141 0.30 18.04 -28.59
N LEU A 142 1.59 18.13 -28.24
CA LEU A 142 2.48 19.13 -28.83
C LEU A 142 2.78 18.84 -30.31
N LEU A 143 2.75 17.57 -30.72
CA LEU A 143 3.04 17.14 -32.10
C LEU A 143 1.83 17.33 -33.04
N PHE A 144 0.61 17.26 -32.52
CA PHE A 144 -0.64 17.45 -33.26
C PHE A 144 -1.31 18.76 -32.82
N PRO A 145 -1.19 19.87 -33.58
CA PRO A 145 -1.77 21.16 -33.22
C PRO A 145 -3.30 21.20 -33.34
#